data_AF-A0A267END6-F1
#
_entry.id   AF-A0A267END6-F1
#
_cell.length_a   1.000
_cell.length_b   1.000
_cell.length_c   1.000
_cell.angle_alpha   90.00
_cell.angle_beta   90.00
_cell.angle_gamma   90.00
#
_symmetry.space_group_name_H-M   'P 1'
#
loop_
_entity.id
_entity.type
_entity.pdbx_description
1 polymer ?
#
loop_
_entity_poly.entity_id
_entity_poly.type
_entity_poly.pdbx_seq_one_letter_code
_entity_poly.pdbx_strand_id
1 'polypeptide(L)'
;MSIYEVPPTTAVIVPAPSKGCYYYKKDLVLDFKLKKNFAAMNQRMCAEGCLQWSYKYFGLANGNECHCGNRILQGKAAPNRLCNARCKKGMENETCGGAKAMEVFNLLTTHI
;
A
#
# COMPACT_ATOMS: atom_id res chain seq x y z
N MET A 1 17.25 19.36 30.33
CA MET A 1 17.22 17.89 30.23
C MET A 1 15.99 17.51 29.44
N SER A 2 16.18 16.74 28.36
CA SER A 2 15.26 16.56 27.24
C SER A 2 13.92 15.94 27.63
N ILE A 3 12.83 16.65 27.35
CA ILE A 3 11.54 16.02 27.06
C ILE A 3 11.64 15.52 25.62
N TYR A 4 11.75 14.21 25.44
CA TYR A 4 11.51 13.59 24.14
C TYR A 4 10.03 13.76 23.83
N GLU A 5 9.67 14.85 23.16
CA GLU A 5 8.34 14.99 22.56
C GLU A 5 8.24 13.96 21.43
N VAL A 6 7.52 12.87 21.70
CA VAL A 6 7.03 11.94 20.68
C VAL A 6 6.01 12.73 19.85
N PRO A 7 6.15 12.96 18.52
CA PRO A 7 5.09 13.62 17.77
C PRO A 7 4.01 12.58 17.42
N PRO A 8 2.80 12.61 18.01
CA PRO A 8 1.80 11.56 17.86
C PRO A 8 0.61 12.00 16.97
N THR A 9 0.84 12.58 15.79
CA THR A 9 -0.29 13.11 14.99
C THR A 9 -0.21 12.94 13.47
N THR A 10 0.53 11.96 12.94
CA THR A 10 0.50 11.70 11.48
C THR A 10 -0.49 10.58 11.17
N ALA A 11 -1.69 10.92 10.71
CA ALA A 11 -2.71 9.94 10.32
C ALA A 11 -2.68 9.68 8.80
N VAL A 12 -2.78 8.40 8.40
CA VAL A 12 -2.89 8.03 6.98
C VAL A 12 -4.29 8.33 6.45
N ILE A 13 -4.37 8.86 5.23
CA ILE A 13 -5.63 9.16 4.55
C ILE A 13 -6.05 7.94 3.73
N VAL A 14 -7.22 7.37 4.04
CA VAL A 14 -7.83 6.24 3.31
C VAL A 14 -9.34 6.49 3.09
N PRO A 15 -9.93 6.06 1.96
CA PRO A 15 -9.29 5.37 0.83
C PRO A 15 -8.29 6.28 0.08
N ALA A 16 -7.13 5.74 -0.22
CA ALA A 16 -6.04 6.51 -0.81
C ALA A 16 -6.25 6.68 -2.32
N PRO A 17 -5.77 7.78 -2.93
CA PRO A 17 -5.84 7.96 -4.37
C PRO A 17 -5.01 6.91 -5.11
N SER A 18 -5.67 6.10 -5.94
CA SER A 18 -5.02 5.10 -6.80
C SER A 18 -4.21 5.79 -7.91
N LYS A 19 -3.00 5.29 -8.13
CA LYS A 19 -2.09 5.64 -9.24
C LYS A 19 -2.19 4.64 -10.39
N GLY A 20 -3.04 3.62 -10.24
CA GLY A 20 -3.33 2.64 -11.28
C GLY A 20 -2.91 1.23 -10.92
N CYS A 21 -3.26 0.33 -11.83
CA CYS A 21 -2.98 -1.10 -11.75
C CYS A 21 -1.77 -1.44 -12.62
N TYR A 22 -0.84 -2.24 -12.09
CA TYR A 22 0.41 -2.62 -12.74
C TYR A 22 0.60 -4.13 -12.68
N TYR A 23 1.22 -4.74 -13.69
CA TYR A 23 1.58 -6.15 -13.63
C TYR A 23 2.58 -6.41 -12.49
N TYR A 24 2.38 -7.51 -11.77
CA TYR A 24 3.12 -7.86 -10.55
C TYR A 24 3.71 -9.28 -10.66
N LYS A 25 4.78 -9.54 -9.89
CA LYS A 25 5.65 -10.74 -9.85
C LYS A 25 6.78 -10.81 -10.88
N LYS A 26 6.56 -10.34 -12.11
CA LYS A 26 7.63 -10.23 -13.13
C LYS A 26 8.27 -8.85 -13.12
N ASP A 27 7.46 -7.83 -12.84
CA ASP A 27 7.90 -6.45 -12.81
C ASP A 27 8.13 -6.00 -11.37
N LEU A 28 9.23 -5.28 -11.17
CA LEU A 28 9.49 -4.55 -9.94
C LEU A 28 8.70 -3.24 -10.01
N VAL A 29 7.53 -3.19 -9.39
CA VAL A 29 6.65 -1.99 -9.37
C VAL A 29 7.06 -1.06 -8.23
N LEU A 30 7.21 -1.62 -7.03
CA LEU A 30 7.68 -0.98 -5.80
C LEU A 30 8.81 -1.84 -5.22
N ASP A 31 9.85 -1.19 -4.69
CA ASP A 31 11.14 -1.79 -4.34
C ASP A 31 11.18 -2.46 -2.97
N PHE A 32 10.19 -2.19 -2.11
CA PHE A 32 10.11 -2.78 -0.78
C PHE A 32 8.85 -3.61 -0.60
N LYS A 33 8.99 -4.84 -0.09
CA LYS A 33 7.86 -5.69 0.32
C LYS A 33 7.82 -5.75 1.85
N LEU A 34 6.70 -5.36 2.45
CA LEU A 34 6.54 -5.50 3.89
C LEU A 34 6.44 -6.98 4.26
N LYS A 35 7.36 -7.44 5.11
CA LYS A 35 7.35 -8.80 5.70
C LYS A 35 6.47 -8.83 6.95
N LYS A 36 5.24 -8.32 6.86
CA LYS A 36 4.29 -8.28 7.97
C LYS A 36 3.06 -9.12 7.63
N ASN A 37 2.69 -10.00 8.56
CA ASN A 37 1.49 -10.81 8.45
C ASN A 37 0.31 -10.02 9.02
N PHE A 38 -0.49 -9.42 8.17
CA PHE A 38 -1.70 -8.70 8.57
C PHE A 38 -2.84 -9.70 8.83
N ALA A 39 -3.43 -9.65 10.02
CA ALA A 39 -4.58 -10.49 10.37
C ALA A 39 -5.82 -10.15 9.54
N ALA A 40 -5.98 -8.86 9.22
CA ALA A 40 -7.01 -8.28 8.36
C ALA A 40 -6.33 -7.29 7.41
N MET A 41 -6.36 -7.58 6.11
CA MET A 41 -5.72 -6.72 5.09
C MET A 41 -6.63 -5.56 4.71
N ASN A 42 -6.10 -4.35 4.58
CA ASN A 42 -6.76 -3.18 4.01
C ASN A 42 -5.71 -2.13 3.58
N GLN A 43 -6.12 -1.07 2.89
CA GLN A 43 -5.26 0.04 2.48
C GLN A 43 -4.55 0.67 3.68
N ARG A 44 -5.26 0.87 4.81
CA ARG A 44 -4.72 1.52 6.01
C ARG A 44 -3.53 0.76 6.58
N MET A 45 -3.61 -0.57 6.69
CA MET A 45 -2.53 -1.39 7.24
C MET A 45 -1.23 -1.27 6.42
N CYS A 46 -1.34 -1.25 5.09
CA CYS A 46 -0.17 -1.06 4.23
C CYS A 46 0.32 0.39 4.26
N ALA A 47 -0.60 1.36 4.24
CA ALA A 47 -0.26 2.77 4.32
C ALA A 47 0.53 3.06 5.61
N GLU A 48 0.05 2.61 6.76
CA GLU A 48 0.73 2.76 8.05
C GLU A 48 2.08 2.04 8.07
N GLY A 49 2.16 0.83 7.51
CA GLY A 49 3.41 0.09 7.41
C GLY A 49 4.45 0.81 6.55
N CYS A 50 4.04 1.41 5.43
CA CYS A 50 4.92 2.20 4.57
C CYS A 50 5.26 3.57 5.18
N LEU A 51 4.36 4.13 5.99
CA LEU A 51 4.56 5.41 6.67
C LEU A 51 5.67 5.32 7.72
N GLN A 52 5.81 4.18 8.40
CA GLN A 52 6.89 3.97 9.38
C GLN A 52 8.29 4.23 8.79
N TRP A 53 8.43 4.10 7.47
CA TRP A 53 9.68 4.27 6.73
C TRP A 53 9.62 5.49 5.79
N SER A 54 8.62 6.35 5.95
CA SER A 54 8.43 7.60 5.19
C SER A 54 8.41 7.41 3.67
N TYR A 55 7.82 6.33 3.18
CA TYR A 55 7.66 6.10 1.74
C TYR A 55 6.62 7.03 1.10
N LYS A 56 6.70 7.26 -0.21
CA LYS A 56 5.72 8.09 -0.95
C LYS A 56 4.54 7.31 -1.53
N TYR A 57 4.73 6.02 -1.76
CA TYR A 57 3.74 5.14 -2.35
C TYR A 57 3.63 3.85 -1.55
N PHE A 58 2.43 3.32 -1.53
CA PHE A 58 2.18 1.95 -1.10
C PHE A 58 1.44 1.20 -2.18
N GLY A 59 1.56 -0.12 -2.17
CA GLY A 59 0.95 -1.00 -3.15
C GLY A 59 0.33 -2.22 -2.51
N LEU A 60 -0.78 -2.66 -3.07
CA LEU A 60 -1.51 -3.84 -2.66
C LEU A 60 -1.40 -4.90 -3.75
N ALA A 61 -1.03 -6.12 -3.38
CA ALA A 61 -0.97 -7.25 -4.29
C ALA A 61 -1.51 -8.53 -3.64
N ASN A 62 -1.98 -9.46 -4.47
CA ASN A 62 -2.39 -10.81 -4.09
C ASN A 62 -3.45 -10.89 -2.97
N GLY A 63 -4.15 -9.80 -2.65
CA GLY A 63 -5.14 -9.73 -1.57
C GLY A 63 -4.56 -9.59 -0.16
N ASN A 64 -3.25 -9.74 0.03
CA ASN A 64 -2.61 -9.76 1.36
C ASN A 64 -1.14 -9.33 1.38
N GLU A 65 -0.59 -8.83 0.28
CA GLU A 65 0.79 -8.38 0.19
C GLU A 65 0.83 -6.85 0.13
N CYS A 66 1.62 -6.25 1.01
CA CYS A 66 1.89 -4.82 0.99
C CYS A 66 3.28 -4.56 0.40
N HIS A 67 3.36 -3.55 -0.44
CA HIS A 67 4.59 -3.04 -0.98
C HIS A 67 4.72 -1.55 -0.72
N CYS A 68 5.94 -1.05 -0.59
CA CYS A 68 6.24 0.36 -0.38
C CYS A 68 7.31 0.79 -1.38
N GLY A 69 7.30 2.06 -1.74
CA GLY A 69 8.38 2.62 -2.53
C GLY A 69 8.29 4.12 -2.65
N ASN A 70 9.40 4.73 -3.06
CA ASN A 70 9.48 6.17 -3.30
C ASN A 70 9.25 6.56 -4.76
N ARG A 71 9.18 5.57 -5.65
CA ARG A 71 8.96 5.71 -7.09
C ARG A 71 8.15 4.51 -7.58
N ILE A 72 7.30 4.74 -8.57
CA ILE A 72 6.71 3.67 -9.37
C ILE A 72 7.75 3.32 -10.44
N LEU A 73 8.31 2.11 -10.37
CA LEU A 73 9.39 1.66 -11.24
C LEU A 73 8.83 1.13 -12.58
N GLN A 74 9.44 0.09 -13.16
CA GLN A 74 9.13 -0.47 -14.50
C GLN A 74 7.82 -1.29 -14.53
N GLY A 75 6.83 -0.94 -13.71
CA GLY A 75 5.53 -1.61 -13.74
C GLY A 75 4.86 -1.39 -15.08
N LYS A 76 4.62 -2.46 -15.86
CA LYS A 76 3.77 -2.36 -17.03
C LYS A 76 2.34 -2.12 -16.58
N ALA A 77 1.67 -1.10 -17.12
CA ALA A 77 0.26 -0.86 -16.84
C ALA A 77 -0.58 -2.11 -17.13
N ALA A 78 -1.45 -2.47 -16.20
CA ALA A 78 -2.36 -3.60 -16.27
C ALA A 78 -3.81 -3.09 -16.32
N PRO A 79 -4.74 -3.82 -16.96
CA PRO A 79 -6.15 -3.49 -16.87
C PRO A 79 -6.64 -3.48 -15.41
N ASN A 80 -7.43 -2.47 -15.02
CA ASN A 80 -7.95 -2.33 -13.65
C ASN A 80 -8.67 -3.59 -13.13
N ARG A 81 -9.31 -4.36 -14.01
CA ARG A 81 -9.93 -5.65 -13.69
C ARG A 81 -8.97 -6.70 -13.13
N LEU A 82 -7.65 -6.52 -13.27
CA LEU A 82 -6.65 -7.39 -12.65
C LEU A 82 -6.34 -6.99 -11.21
N CYS A 83 -6.70 -5.77 -10.78
CA CYS A 83 -6.56 -5.27 -9.42
C CYS A 83 -7.88 -5.32 -8.63
N ASN A 84 -8.64 -6.40 -8.78
CA ASN A 84 -9.97 -6.56 -8.18
C ASN A 84 -10.04 -7.69 -7.13
N ALA A 85 -8.90 -8.21 -6.67
CA ALA A 85 -8.88 -9.23 -5.62
C ALA A 85 -9.34 -8.61 -4.30
N ARG A 86 -10.26 -9.30 -3.63
CA ARG A 86 -10.73 -8.89 -2.30
C ARG A 86 -9.61 -8.94 -1.29
N CYS A 87 -9.59 -7.96 -0.39
CA CYS A 87 -8.68 -7.95 0.75
C CYS A 87 -8.92 -9.15 1.66
N LYS A 88 -7.86 -9.90 1.98
CA LYS A 88 -7.97 -11.12 2.78
C LYS A 88 -8.30 -10.77 4.23
N LYS A 89 -9.43 -11.31 4.72
CA LYS A 89 -9.94 -11.06 6.09
C LYS A 89 -10.11 -9.57 6.42
N GLY A 90 -10.24 -8.73 5.39
CA GLY A 90 -10.35 -7.27 5.49
C GLY A 90 -11.80 -6.78 5.51
N MET A 91 -11.98 -5.47 5.26
CA MET A 91 -13.31 -4.90 5.06
C MET A 91 -13.98 -5.52 3.83
N GLU A 92 -15.25 -5.87 3.98
CA GLU A 92 -16.07 -6.35 2.86
C GLU A 92 -16.20 -5.22 1.83
N ASN A 93 -15.86 -5.51 0.57
CA ASN A 93 -15.82 -4.60 -0.59
C ASN A 93 -14.54 -3.79 -0.85
N GLU A 94 -13.48 -3.99 -0.06
CA GLU A 94 -12.18 -3.41 -0.38
C GLU A 94 -11.35 -4.32 -1.30
N THR A 95 -10.66 -3.72 -2.28
CA THR A 95 -9.75 -4.42 -3.20
C THR A 95 -8.30 -4.24 -2.76
N CYS A 96 -7.53 -5.33 -2.85
CA CYS A 96 -6.12 -5.41 -2.46
C CYS A 96 -5.27 -5.93 -3.63
N GLY A 97 -5.36 -5.26 -4.78
CA GLY A 97 -4.63 -5.62 -5.99
C GLY A 97 -5.13 -6.92 -6.62
N GLY A 98 -4.22 -7.78 -7.08
CA GLY A 98 -4.56 -9.06 -7.69
C GLY A 98 -3.44 -10.09 -7.67
N ALA A 99 -3.75 -11.33 -8.07
CA ALA A 99 -2.79 -12.44 -8.04
C ALA A 99 -1.54 -12.23 -8.94
N LYS A 100 -1.69 -11.38 -9.96
CA LYS A 100 -0.65 -11.02 -10.94
C LYS A 100 -0.59 -9.51 -11.21
N ALA A 101 -1.25 -8.70 -10.37
CA ALA A 101 -1.25 -7.26 -10.51
C ALA A 101 -1.17 -6.58 -9.15
N MET A 102 -0.49 -5.44 -9.11
CA MET A 102 -0.37 -4.57 -7.96
C MET A 102 -1.15 -3.30 -8.25
N GLU A 103 -2.01 -2.91 -7.33
CA GLU A 103 -2.57 -1.56 -7.33
C GLU A 103 -1.67 -0.65 -6.51
N VAL A 104 -1.25 0.47 -7.07
CA VAL A 104 -0.37 1.44 -6.40
C VAL A 104 -1.19 2.65 -5.98
N PHE A 105 -0.93 3.16 -4.78
CA PHE A 105 -1.61 4.30 -4.20
C PHE A 105 -0.60 5.35 -3.72
N ASN A 106 -1.04 6.61 -3.67
CA ASN A 106 -0.30 7.65 -2.97
C ASN A 106 -0.33 7.40 -1.46
N LEU A 107 0.82 7.47 -0.80
CA LEU A 107 0.86 7.58 0.64
C LEU A 107 0.64 9.04 1.03
N LEU A 108 -0.58 9.37 1.44
CA LEU A 108 -0.93 10.69 1.94
C LEU A 108 -1.14 10.64 3.44
N THR A 109 -0.60 11.65 4.11
CA THR A 109 -0.75 11.83 5.55
C THR A 109 -1.27 13.21 5.85
N THR A 110 -2.08 13.30 6.89
CA THR A 110 -2.43 14.59 7.50
C THR A 110 -1.71 14.70 8.83
N HIS A 111 -1.18 15.90 9.10
CA HIS A 111 -0.77 16.27 10.45
C HIS A 111 -2.03 16.74 11.19
N ILE A 112 -2.35 16.07 12.30
CA ILE A 112 -3.37 16.51 13.26
C ILE A 112 -2.73 17.28 14.42
#